data_AF-D1P867-F1
#
_entry.id   AF-D1P867-F1
#
_cell.length_a   1.000
_cell.length_b   1.000
_cell.length_c   1.000
_cell.angle_alpha   90.00
_cell.angle_beta   90.00
_cell.angle_gamma   90.00
#
_symmetry.space_group_name_H-M   'P 1'
#
loop_
_entity.id
_entity.type
_entity.pdbx_description
1 polymer ?
#
loop_
_entity_poly.entity_id
_entity_poly.type
_entity_poly.pdbx_seq_one_letter_code
_entity_poly.pdbx_strand_id
1 'polypeptide(L)'
;ADFREQMRVDGTVTPHRLINSLKNAIIETNRELLEWKKKEIGLGYQSLESVPANKIHEGESSESELIYLYRRAVFCGAKANITERYRDIDTTPSGNKKADALEPNIDDLQRDALWAIQRIKGATHNIVELI
;
A
#
# COMPACT_ATOMS: atom_id res chain seq x y z
N ALA A 1 -10.91 -11.10 0.62
CA ALA A 1 -12.06 -10.26 0.25
C ALA A 1 -11.71 -8.78 0.40
N ASP A 2 -11.07 -8.41 1.51
CA ASP A 2 -10.71 -7.04 1.92
C ASP A 2 -10.10 -6.12 0.84
N PHE A 3 -9.07 -6.57 0.10
CA PHE A 3 -8.44 -5.72 -0.92
C PHE A 3 -9.37 -5.22 -2.03
N ARG A 4 -10.27 -6.07 -2.54
CA ARG A 4 -11.16 -5.71 -3.67
C ARG A 4 -12.15 -4.63 -3.26
N GLU A 5 -12.65 -4.73 -2.04
CA GLU A 5 -13.60 -3.80 -1.45
C GLU A 5 -12.93 -2.45 -1.14
N GLN A 6 -11.76 -2.49 -0.48
CA GLN A 6 -11.01 -1.29 -0.12
C GLN A 6 -10.48 -0.51 -1.34
N MET A 7 -9.98 -1.20 -2.37
CA MET A 7 -9.32 -0.57 -3.52
C MET A 7 -10.21 -0.45 -4.77
N ARG A 8 -11.51 -0.75 -4.66
CA ARG A 8 -12.49 -0.72 -5.75
C ARG A 8 -11.91 -1.29 -7.04
N VAL A 9 -11.58 -2.57 -7.03
CA VAL A 9 -11.00 -3.26 -8.19
C VAL A 9 -12.13 -3.70 -9.12
N ASP A 10 -12.06 -3.30 -10.39
CA ASP A 10 -13.04 -3.70 -11.39
C ASP A 10 -13.12 -5.24 -11.54
N GLY A 11 -14.32 -5.74 -11.81
CA GLY A 11 -14.63 -7.17 -11.94
C GLY A 11 -13.92 -7.86 -13.12
N THR A 12 -13.35 -7.07 -14.04
CA THR A 12 -12.52 -7.52 -15.16
C THR A 12 -11.17 -8.09 -14.73
N VAL A 13 -10.68 -7.74 -13.53
CA VAL A 13 -9.41 -8.25 -13.00
C VAL A 13 -9.58 -9.65 -12.42
N THR A 14 -9.05 -10.65 -13.13
CA THR A 14 -9.09 -12.04 -12.67
C THR A 14 -8.41 -12.22 -11.31
N PRO A 15 -8.87 -13.16 -10.47
CA PRO A 15 -8.25 -13.44 -9.17
C PRO A 15 -6.74 -13.74 -9.25
N HIS A 16 -6.30 -14.45 -10.30
CA HIS A 16 -4.90 -14.78 -10.49
C HIS A 16 -4.02 -13.53 -10.69
N ARG A 17 -4.49 -12.57 -11.50
CA ARG A 17 -3.80 -11.30 -11.74
C ARG A 17 -3.71 -10.45 -10.47
N LEU A 18 -4.78 -10.45 -9.69
CA LEU A 18 -4.82 -9.77 -8.40
C LEU A 18 -3.76 -10.33 -7.44
N ILE A 19 -3.70 -11.66 -7.31
CA ILE A 19 -2.73 -12.33 -6.44
C ILE A 19 -1.29 -12.02 -6.88
N ASN A 20 -1.00 -12.06 -8.18
CA ASN A 20 0.34 -11.75 -8.69
C ASN A 20 0.74 -10.30 -8.40
N SER A 21 -0.19 -9.35 -8.56
CA SER A 21 0.08 -7.93 -8.29
C SER A 21 0.32 -7.67 -6.79
N LEU A 22 -0.46 -8.32 -5.91
CA LEU A 22 -0.24 -8.28 -4.46
C LEU A 22 1.11 -8.89 -4.07
N LYS A 23 1.47 -10.04 -4.63
CA LYS A 23 2.78 -10.68 -4.37
C LYS A 23 3.93 -9.75 -4.74
N ASN A 24 3.85 -9.13 -5.91
CA ASN A 24 4.87 -8.17 -6.34
C ASN A 24 4.94 -6.97 -5.39
N ALA A 25 3.80 -6.39 -5.01
CA ALA A 25 3.78 -5.26 -4.09
C ALA A 25 4.35 -5.62 -2.71
N ILE A 26 4.09 -6.83 -2.20
CA ILE A 26 4.69 -7.36 -0.97
C ILE A 26 6.21 -7.47 -1.10
N ILE A 27 6.71 -8.01 -2.22
CA ILE A 27 8.15 -8.18 -2.45
C ILE A 27 8.83 -6.80 -2.46
N GLU A 28 8.31 -5.85 -3.20
CA GLU A 28 8.90 -4.51 -3.30
C GLU A 28 8.84 -3.75 -1.97
N THR A 29 7.71 -3.83 -1.25
CA THR A 29 7.59 -3.23 0.09
C THR A 29 8.60 -3.82 1.07
N ASN A 30 8.79 -5.15 1.04
CA ASN A 30 9.77 -5.81 1.90
C ASN A 30 11.22 -5.48 1.53
N ARG A 31 11.52 -5.30 0.24
CA ARG A 31 12.84 -4.85 -0.20
C ARG A 31 13.14 -3.45 0.31
N GLU A 32 12.18 -2.55 0.18
CA GLU A 32 12.29 -1.18 0.69
C GLU A 32 12.50 -1.12 2.20
N LEU A 33 11.82 -2.00 2.94
CA LEU A 33 11.91 -2.07 4.40
C LEU A 33 13.06 -2.95 4.91
N LEU A 34 13.90 -3.53 4.04
CA LEU A 34 14.90 -4.52 4.44
C LEU A 34 15.87 -3.99 5.49
N GLU A 35 16.44 -2.82 5.26
CA GLU A 35 17.42 -2.22 6.19
C GLU A 35 16.77 -1.77 7.50
N TRP A 36 15.53 -1.28 7.44
CA TRP A 36 14.75 -0.97 8.63
C TRP A 36 14.47 -2.24 9.46
N LYS A 37 13.99 -3.31 8.80
CA LYS A 37 13.73 -4.61 9.43
C LYS A 37 14.98 -5.17 10.12
N LYS A 38 16.17 -5.06 9.49
CA LYS A 38 17.43 -5.49 10.11
C LYS A 38 17.72 -4.74 11.41
N LYS A 39 17.47 -3.43 11.44
CA LYS A 39 17.65 -2.61 12.65
C LYS A 39 16.70 -3.04 13.76
N GLU A 40 15.42 -3.20 13.45
CA GLU A 40 14.41 -3.63 14.43
C GLU A 40 14.71 -5.03 15.01
N ILE A 41 15.16 -5.96 14.16
CA ILE A 41 15.62 -7.28 14.62
C ILE A 41 16.82 -7.14 15.57
N GLY A 42 17.76 -6.24 15.26
CA GLY A 42 18.89 -5.92 16.14
C GLY A 42 18.49 -5.34 17.49
N LEU A 43 17.33 -4.66 17.55
CA LEU A 43 16.71 -4.16 18.79
C LEU A 43 15.90 -5.24 19.54
N GLY A 44 15.76 -6.45 18.98
CA GLY A 44 15.08 -7.58 19.59
C GLY A 44 13.63 -7.79 19.13
N TYR A 45 13.13 -7.00 18.18
CA TYR A 45 11.77 -7.12 17.65
C TYR A 45 11.73 -8.15 16.50
N GLN A 46 11.05 -9.28 16.72
CA GLN A 46 10.96 -10.38 15.73
C GLN A 46 9.74 -10.28 14.82
N SER A 47 8.76 -9.45 15.17
CA SER A 47 7.56 -9.21 14.37
C SER A 47 7.20 -7.73 14.31
N LEU A 48 6.48 -7.33 13.26
CA LEU A 48 6.00 -5.95 13.11
C LEU A 48 5.05 -5.54 14.25
N GLU A 49 4.32 -6.50 14.82
CA GLU A 49 3.47 -6.32 16.01
C GLU A 49 4.26 -6.02 17.29
N SER A 50 5.49 -6.54 17.39
CA SER A 50 6.34 -6.34 18.57
C SER A 50 7.05 -4.99 18.58
N VAL A 51 7.14 -4.32 17.43
CA VAL A 51 7.74 -2.99 17.33
C VAL A 51 6.81 -1.97 18.00
N PRO A 52 7.31 -1.18 18.97
CA PRO A 52 6.51 -0.15 19.63
C PRO A 52 5.99 0.87 18.62
N ALA A 53 4.67 1.00 18.54
CA ALA A 53 3.99 1.94 17.66
C ALA A 53 2.66 2.38 18.29
N ASN A 54 2.10 3.48 17.78
CA ASN A 54 0.76 3.87 18.16
C ASN A 54 -0.23 2.78 17.73
N LYS A 55 -1.32 2.66 18.50
CA LYS A 55 -2.42 1.76 18.14
C LYS A 55 -3.54 2.55 17.49
N ILE A 56 -4.06 2.01 16.39
CA ILE A 56 -5.27 2.49 15.75
C ILE A 56 -6.43 1.69 16.35
N HIS A 57 -7.43 2.40 16.87
CA HIS A 57 -8.59 1.79 17.50
C HIS A 57 -9.76 1.74 16.51
N GLU A 58 -10.36 0.56 16.34
CA GLU A 58 -11.57 0.35 15.55
C GLU A 58 -12.56 -0.47 16.38
N GLY A 59 -13.53 0.23 17.00
CA GLY A 59 -14.44 -0.37 17.97
C GLY A 59 -13.69 -0.96 19.16
N GLU A 60 -13.90 -2.25 19.43
CA GLU A 60 -13.21 -2.99 20.50
C GLU A 60 -11.83 -3.53 20.07
N SER A 61 -11.49 -3.44 18.79
CA SER A 61 -10.21 -3.93 18.26
C SER A 61 -9.18 -2.81 18.20
N SER A 62 -7.90 -3.17 18.36
CA SER A 62 -6.78 -2.25 18.16
C SER A 62 -5.70 -2.93 17.33
N GLU A 63 -5.19 -2.24 16.31
CA GLU A 63 -4.06 -2.70 15.50
C GLU A 63 -2.88 -1.74 15.59
N SER A 64 -1.66 -2.25 15.38
CA SER A 64 -0.47 -1.39 15.31
C SER A 64 -0.52 -0.52 14.06
N GLU A 65 -0.21 0.77 14.21
CA GLU A 65 -0.08 1.71 13.10
C GLU A 65 0.88 1.20 12.01
N LEU A 66 1.95 0.50 12.39
CA LEU A 66 2.92 -0.05 11.44
C LEU A 66 2.31 -1.15 10.56
N ILE A 67 1.40 -1.96 11.12
CA ILE A 67 0.70 -3.01 10.37
C ILE A 67 -0.26 -2.38 9.37
N TYR A 68 -1.01 -1.36 9.81
CA TYR A 68 -1.89 -0.59 8.94
C TYR A 68 -1.11 0.04 7.78
N LEU A 69 0.01 0.72 8.06
CA LEU A 69 0.85 1.36 7.06
C LEU A 69 1.45 0.33 6.09
N TYR A 70 1.89 -0.82 6.58
CA TYR A 70 2.41 -1.89 5.72
C TYR A 70 1.33 -2.40 4.76
N ARG A 71 0.11 -2.63 5.28
CA ARG A 71 -1.04 -3.02 4.46
C ARG A 71 -1.37 -1.95 3.42
N ARG A 72 -1.36 -0.67 3.81
CA ARG A 72 -1.56 0.45 2.89
C ARG A 72 -0.51 0.49 1.78
N ALA A 73 0.77 0.34 2.11
CA ALA A 73 1.86 0.32 1.13
C ALA A 73 1.66 -0.78 0.08
N VAL A 74 1.37 -2.00 0.54
CA VAL A 74 1.12 -3.15 -0.34
C VAL A 74 -0.12 -2.92 -1.20
N PHE A 75 -1.21 -2.40 -0.61
CA PHE A 75 -2.46 -2.26 -1.33
C PHE A 75 -2.38 -1.17 -2.41
N CYS A 76 -1.82 -0.01 -2.07
CA CYS A 76 -1.61 1.08 -3.01
C CYS A 76 -0.65 0.66 -4.14
N GLY A 77 0.47 0.00 -3.81
CA GLY A 77 1.40 -0.52 -4.81
C GLY A 77 0.78 -1.60 -5.72
N ALA A 78 -0.04 -2.49 -5.17
CA ALA A 78 -0.74 -3.49 -5.97
C ALA A 78 -1.78 -2.86 -6.91
N LYS A 79 -2.57 -1.88 -6.43
CA LYS A 79 -3.54 -1.17 -7.27
C LYS A 79 -2.85 -0.38 -8.37
N ALA A 80 -1.75 0.32 -8.08
CA ALA A 80 -0.95 1.02 -9.09
C ALA A 80 -0.46 0.07 -10.19
N ASN A 81 0.11 -1.08 -9.81
CA ASN A 81 0.58 -2.11 -10.75
C ASN A 81 -0.54 -2.67 -11.64
N ILE A 82 -1.75 -2.84 -11.08
CA ILE A 82 -2.92 -3.27 -11.84
C ILE A 82 -3.32 -2.16 -12.82
N THR A 83 -3.52 -0.93 -12.33
CA THR A 83 -3.96 0.18 -13.18
C THR A 83 -2.98 0.46 -14.32
N GLU A 84 -1.68 0.47 -14.06
CA GLU A 84 -0.64 0.68 -15.09
C GLU A 84 -0.67 -0.43 -16.15
N ARG A 85 -0.56 -1.69 -15.74
CA ARG A 85 -0.43 -2.82 -16.69
C ARG A 85 -1.70 -3.11 -17.49
N TYR A 86 -2.87 -2.75 -16.97
CA TYR A 86 -4.14 -3.07 -17.62
C TYR A 86 -4.75 -1.91 -18.38
N ARG A 87 -4.35 -0.65 -18.10
CA ARG A 87 -4.66 0.48 -19.00
C ARG A 87 -4.05 0.27 -20.40
N ASP A 88 -2.85 -0.31 -20.46
CA ASP A 88 -2.15 -0.60 -21.72
C ASP A 88 -2.78 -1.75 -22.54
N ILE A 89 -3.59 -2.61 -21.90
CA ILE A 89 -4.19 -3.78 -22.57
C ILE A 89 -5.59 -3.46 -23.12
N ASP A 90 -6.33 -2.52 -22.51
CA ASP A 90 -7.70 -2.14 -22.91
C ASP A 90 -7.78 -0.95 -23.88
N THR A 91 -6.66 -0.48 -24.44
CA THR A 91 -6.66 0.51 -25.55
C THR A 91 -7.10 -0.12 -26.88
N THR A 92 -8.32 -0.65 -26.94
CA THR A 92 -9.04 -0.81 -28.22
C THR A 92 -9.82 0.48 -28.52
N PRO A 93 -10.00 0.91 -29.78
CA PRO A 93 -10.50 2.25 -30.12
C PRO A 93 -12.00 2.49 -29.82
N SER A 94 -12.65 1.57 -29.11
CA SER A 94 -14.08 1.66 -28.81
C SER A 94 -14.30 2.33 -27.46
N GLY A 95 -14.36 3.66 -27.53
CA GLY A 95 -14.90 4.62 -26.58
C GLY A 95 -15.25 4.16 -25.16
N ASN A 96 -14.43 4.57 -24.20
CA ASN A 96 -14.91 4.89 -22.85
C ASN A 96 -14.10 6.04 -22.24
N LYS A 97 -14.17 7.23 -22.88
CA LYS A 97 -13.64 8.51 -22.37
C LYS A 97 -14.42 9.09 -21.16
N LYS A 98 -15.00 8.26 -20.30
CA LYS A 98 -15.85 8.71 -19.17
C LYS A 98 -15.58 8.03 -17.83
N ALA A 99 -14.50 7.24 -17.71
CA ALA A 99 -14.11 6.63 -16.43
C ALA A 99 -12.97 7.39 -15.69
N ASP A 100 -12.28 8.32 -16.36
CA ASP A 100 -11.08 9.00 -15.82
C ASP A 100 -11.35 9.97 -14.64
N ALA A 101 -12.61 10.21 -14.26
CA ALA A 101 -12.92 11.26 -13.28
C ALA A 101 -13.04 10.78 -11.83
N LEU A 102 -13.00 9.47 -11.55
CA LEU A 102 -13.28 8.95 -10.18
C LEU A 102 -12.28 7.92 -9.65
N GLU A 103 -11.33 7.45 -10.47
CA GLU A 103 -10.28 6.55 -9.99
C GLU A 103 -9.05 7.35 -9.54
N PRO A 104 -8.44 7.02 -8.38
CA PRO A 104 -7.19 7.65 -7.97
C PRO A 104 -6.11 7.45 -9.03
N ASN A 105 -5.37 8.51 -9.35
CA ASN A 105 -4.30 8.44 -10.34
C ASN A 105 -3.22 7.45 -9.87
N ILE A 106 -2.56 6.76 -10.81
CA ILE A 106 -1.44 5.85 -10.57
C ILE A 106 -0.37 6.56 -9.73
N ASP A 107 -0.07 7.81 -10.06
CA ASP A 107 0.92 8.63 -9.34
C ASP A 107 0.54 8.84 -7.86
N ASP A 108 -0.76 9.01 -7.57
CA ASP A 108 -1.25 9.18 -6.21
C ASP A 108 -1.14 7.88 -5.42
N LEU A 109 -1.44 6.74 -6.05
CA LEU A 109 -1.28 5.43 -5.44
C LEU A 109 0.20 5.10 -5.16
N GLN A 110 1.09 5.39 -6.11
CA GLN A 110 2.52 5.20 -5.91
C GLN A 110 3.05 6.11 -4.79
N ARG A 111 2.61 7.37 -4.76
CA ARG A 111 2.96 8.33 -3.71
C ARG A 111 2.49 7.86 -2.33
N ASP A 112 1.25 7.40 -2.23
CA ASP A 112 0.70 6.87 -0.98
C ASP A 112 1.44 5.63 -0.49
N ALA A 113 1.86 4.74 -1.41
CA ALA A 113 2.66 3.57 -1.06
C ALA A 113 4.03 4.00 -0.51
N LEU A 114 4.70 4.93 -1.18
CA LEU A 114 5.99 5.48 -0.75
C LEU A 114 5.87 6.20 0.61
N TRP A 115 4.84 7.02 0.79
CA TRP A 115 4.60 7.71 2.05
C TRP A 115 4.36 6.74 3.20
N ALA A 116 3.61 5.67 2.98
CA ALA A 116 3.41 4.63 3.98
C ALA A 116 4.74 3.95 4.38
N ILE A 117 5.58 3.61 3.39
CA ILE A 117 6.91 3.04 3.64
C ILE A 117 7.81 4.01 4.43
N GLN A 118 7.81 5.29 4.07
CA GLN A 118 8.61 6.30 4.76
C GLN A 118 8.17 6.48 6.22
N ARG A 119 6.86 6.48 6.47
CA ARG A 119 6.32 6.52 7.84
C ARG A 119 6.75 5.32 8.67
N ILE A 120 6.73 4.10 8.10
CA ILE A 120 7.22 2.89 8.78
C ILE A 120 8.71 3.03 9.15
N LYS A 121 9.53 3.58 8.26
CA LYS A 121 10.96 3.81 8.49
C LYS A 121 11.24 4.86 9.59
N GLY A 122 10.21 5.50 10.15
CA GLY A 122 10.36 6.60 11.10
C GLY A 122 10.86 7.88 10.44
N ALA A 123 10.80 7.99 9.11
CA ALA A 123 11.00 9.26 8.42
C ALA A 123 9.73 10.10 8.62
N THR A 124 9.66 10.78 9.76
CA THR A 124 8.68 11.83 10.01
C THR A 124 8.81 12.85 8.87
N HIS A 125 7.69 13.17 8.21
CA HIS A 125 7.59 14.51 7.67
C HIS A 125 7.80 15.41 8.89
N ASN A 126 8.81 16.28 8.89
CA ASN A 126 8.95 17.31 9.89
C ASN A 126 7.64 18.11 9.90
N ILE A 127 6.71 17.73 10.76
CA ILE A 127 5.70 18.64 11.26
C ILE A 127 6.53 19.52 12.17
N VAL A 128 6.91 20.69 11.66
CA VAL A 128 7.33 21.79 12.51
C VAL A 128 6.21 21.96 13.53
N GLU A 129 6.42 21.50 14.75
CA GLU A 129 5.64 21.99 15.88
C GLU A 129 5.99 23.47 16.00
N LEU A 130 5.05 24.32 15.60
CA LEU A 130 5.11 25.74 15.92
C LEU A 130 4.90 25.84 17.43
N ILE A 131 5.98 26.10 18.18
CA ILE A 131 5.94 26.53 19.59
C ILE A 131 5.67 28.03 19.60
#